data_AF-A0A177HV42-F1
#
_entry.id   AF-A0A177HV42-F1
#
_cell.length_a   1.000
_cell.length_b   1.000
_cell.length_c   1.000
_cell.angle_alpha   90.00
_cell.angle_beta   90.00
_cell.angle_gamma   90.00
#
_symmetry.space_group_name_H-M   'P 1'
#
loop_
_entity.id
_entity.type
_entity.pdbx_description
1 polymer ?
#
loop_
_entity_poly.entity_id
_entity_poly.type
_entity_poly.pdbx_seq_one_letter_code
_entity_poly.pdbx_strand_id
1 'polypeptide(L)'
;MKVGPARAAAVQWVSEYAASDAGFRGAYFCGSTVGLPDDAELPPSSDIDLFVVTAQDPPRAKPGKLRYRGALLEVSHLPWAQLASADDVLASYHLAGNFRTGAIIDDPTGRLRELHQHVSTRFAARPWVLRRCQDARHRIETRLAAIVTSAPFHEQVTAWLFPTGVTCHVLLVAALRNPTVRLRYLAAREVLTDYGHLGLYPDLLGLLGCSHLSAQRVQHHLDELAATFDATVHVAKTPFFFSSDISPVARPIAIEGSQALIDAGHHHEAVFWIIATFARCHTILATDAPHLHEALAPAFQAAVADLGISSTRDLLDRAGEVTGCLPRLWQTTEDILAGNPDITE
;
A
#
# COMPACT_ATOMS: atom_id res chain seq x y z
N MET A 1 3.58 13.17 -17.75
CA MET A 1 3.18 14.52 -17.25
C MET A 1 4.06 14.81 -16.06
N LYS A 2 4.34 16.07 -15.73
CA LYS A 2 5.19 16.37 -14.56
C LYS A 2 4.40 16.33 -13.25
N VAL A 3 5.09 16.07 -12.14
CA VAL A 3 4.50 16.00 -10.79
C VAL A 3 3.84 17.32 -10.38
N GLY A 4 4.47 18.46 -10.63
CA GLY A 4 3.96 19.79 -10.25
C GLY A 4 2.58 20.10 -10.86
N PRO A 5 2.41 20.00 -12.19
CA PRO A 5 1.10 20.13 -12.84
C PRO A 5 0.04 19.15 -12.30
N ALA A 6 0.42 17.91 -11.98
CA ALA A 6 -0.49 16.92 -11.42
C ALA A 6 -0.94 17.29 -9.99
N ARG A 7 -0.03 17.79 -9.15
CA ARG A 7 -0.36 18.35 -7.83
C ARG A 7 -1.26 19.57 -7.94
N ALA A 8 -0.99 20.48 -8.88
CA ALA A 8 -1.84 21.64 -9.11
C ALA A 8 -3.28 21.23 -9.47
N ALA A 9 -3.44 20.18 -10.29
CA ALA A 9 -4.75 19.61 -10.59
C ALA A 9 -5.46 19.07 -9.33
N ALA A 10 -4.74 18.39 -8.44
CA ALA A 10 -5.28 17.90 -7.18
C ALA A 10 -5.68 19.04 -6.22
N VAL A 11 -4.85 20.08 -6.08
CA VAL A 11 -5.17 21.29 -5.28
C VAL A 11 -6.47 21.91 -5.77
N GLN A 12 -6.59 22.06 -7.09
CA GLN A 12 -7.79 22.62 -7.68
C GLN A 12 -9.03 21.73 -7.47
N TRP A 13 -8.87 20.41 -7.61
CA TRP A 13 -9.94 19.46 -7.33
C TRP A 13 -10.45 19.60 -5.88
N VAL A 14 -9.54 19.72 -4.90
CA VAL A 14 -9.91 19.94 -3.49
C VAL A 14 -10.72 21.24 -3.34
N SER A 15 -10.24 22.33 -3.93
CA SER A 15 -10.93 23.63 -3.84
C SER A 15 -12.32 23.61 -4.47
N GLU A 16 -12.51 22.89 -5.59
CA GLU A 16 -13.76 22.88 -6.35
C GLU A 16 -14.80 21.91 -5.76
N TYR A 17 -14.35 20.76 -5.23
CA TYR A 17 -15.25 19.64 -4.90
C TYR A 17 -15.27 19.24 -3.42
N ALA A 18 -14.23 19.56 -2.64
CA ALA A 18 -14.14 19.15 -1.24
C ALA A 18 -14.31 20.31 -0.25
N ALA A 19 -13.68 21.45 -0.53
CA ALA A 19 -13.59 22.58 0.42
C ALA A 19 -14.94 23.22 0.78
N SER A 20 -15.96 23.08 -0.08
CA SER A 20 -17.30 23.61 0.15
C SER A 20 -18.16 22.77 1.11
N ASP A 21 -17.73 21.55 1.46
CA ASP A 21 -18.47 20.70 2.40
C ASP A 21 -18.29 21.21 3.83
N ALA A 22 -19.39 21.39 4.58
CA ALA A 22 -19.35 21.86 5.97
C ALA A 22 -18.56 20.93 6.92
N GLY A 23 -18.46 19.66 6.55
CA GLY A 23 -17.66 18.65 7.25
C GLY A 23 -16.17 18.69 6.89
N PHE A 24 -15.73 19.47 5.91
CA PHE A 24 -14.33 19.57 5.51
C PHE A 24 -13.46 20.14 6.64
N ARG A 25 -12.29 19.53 6.87
CA ARG A 25 -11.32 19.95 7.88
C ARG A 25 -9.92 20.21 7.31
N GLY A 26 -9.72 19.93 6.03
CA GLY A 26 -8.47 20.13 5.31
C GLY A 26 -8.17 18.97 4.37
N ALA A 27 -7.08 19.10 3.62
CA ALA A 27 -6.58 18.06 2.73
C ALA A 27 -5.05 18.07 2.68
N TYR A 28 -4.45 16.92 2.39
CA TYR A 28 -3.00 16.79 2.25
C TYR A 28 -2.64 15.70 1.25
N PHE A 29 -1.49 15.84 0.60
CA PHE A 29 -0.90 14.82 -0.26
C PHE A 29 -0.31 13.69 0.56
N CYS A 30 -0.41 12.47 0.04
CA CYS A 30 0.23 11.30 0.61
C CYS A 30 0.90 10.45 -0.48
N GLY A 31 1.43 9.29 -0.11
CA GLY A 31 1.98 8.34 -1.07
C GLY A 31 3.37 8.68 -1.59
N SER A 32 3.71 8.08 -2.73
CA SER A 32 5.09 8.06 -3.25
C SER A 32 5.53 9.38 -3.88
N THR A 33 4.59 10.22 -4.30
CA THR A 33 4.91 11.45 -5.03
C THR A 33 5.26 12.61 -4.12
N VAL A 34 4.97 12.57 -2.82
CA VAL A 34 5.18 13.69 -1.86
C VAL A 34 6.63 14.18 -1.82
N GLY A 35 7.61 13.29 -1.96
CA GLY A 35 9.04 13.64 -1.94
C GLY A 35 9.64 14.03 -3.30
N LEU A 36 8.87 13.95 -4.39
CA LEU A 36 9.38 14.21 -5.73
C LEU A 36 9.38 15.72 -6.04
N PRO A 37 10.39 16.21 -6.80
CA PRO A 37 10.41 17.59 -7.27
C PRO A 37 9.33 17.79 -8.34
N ASP A 38 8.87 19.03 -8.49
CA ASP A 38 7.75 19.36 -9.37
C ASP A 38 8.04 19.10 -10.86
N ASP A 39 9.32 19.11 -11.25
CA ASP A 39 9.76 18.87 -12.62
C ASP A 39 9.98 17.38 -12.95
N ALA A 40 9.93 16.49 -11.95
CA ALA A 40 10.02 15.06 -12.15
C ALA A 40 8.87 14.55 -13.03
N GLU A 41 9.16 13.56 -13.86
CA GLU A 41 8.14 12.86 -14.62
C GLU A 41 7.29 11.99 -13.70
N LEU A 42 5.97 12.12 -13.83
CA LEU A 42 4.99 11.22 -13.24
C LEU A 42 4.72 10.08 -14.22
N PRO A 43 5.09 8.82 -13.90
CA PRO A 43 4.85 7.68 -14.76
C PRO A 43 3.35 7.48 -15.03
N PRO A 44 2.96 6.95 -16.20
CA PRO A 44 1.56 6.62 -16.49
C PRO A 44 0.92 5.61 -15.53
N SER A 45 1.75 4.80 -14.87
CA SER A 45 1.38 3.81 -13.85
C SER A 45 1.40 4.38 -12.42
N SER A 46 1.41 5.70 -12.28
CA SER A 46 1.41 6.43 -11.01
C SER A 46 0.29 7.46 -10.98
N ASP A 47 -0.10 7.82 -9.77
CA ASP A 47 -1.15 8.78 -9.45
C ASP A 47 -0.71 9.75 -8.35
N ILE A 48 -1.57 10.73 -8.10
CA ILE A 48 -1.44 11.66 -6.99
C ILE A 48 -2.42 11.23 -5.90
N ASP A 49 -1.87 10.67 -4.82
CA ASP A 49 -2.65 10.32 -3.64
C ASP A 49 -2.92 11.57 -2.78
N LEU A 50 -4.17 11.72 -2.35
CA LEU A 50 -4.56 12.74 -1.38
C LEU A 50 -5.61 12.24 -0.40
N PHE A 51 -5.52 12.76 0.82
CA PHE A 51 -6.56 12.62 1.83
C PHE A 51 -7.37 13.91 1.94
N VAL A 52 -8.69 13.76 1.94
CA VAL A 52 -9.63 14.78 2.39
C VAL A 52 -10.05 14.44 3.81
N VAL A 53 -9.79 15.35 4.73
CA VAL A 53 -10.08 15.16 6.15
C VAL A 53 -11.48 15.68 6.45
N THR A 54 -12.32 14.84 7.05
CA THR A 54 -13.73 15.15 7.30
C THR A 54 -14.08 15.03 8.78
N ALA A 55 -15.02 15.83 9.26
CA ALA A 55 -15.55 15.72 10.62
C ALA A 55 -16.41 14.47 10.84
N GLN A 56 -17.01 13.95 9.77
CA GLN A 56 -17.91 12.81 9.81
C GLN A 56 -17.16 11.51 10.11
N ASP A 57 -17.70 10.68 11.01
CA ASP A 57 -17.21 9.34 11.34
C ASP A 57 -18.41 8.37 11.47
N PRO A 58 -18.52 7.30 10.63
CA PRO A 58 -17.62 6.98 9.53
C PRO A 58 -17.67 8.01 8.40
N PRO A 59 -16.57 8.23 7.67
CA PRO A 59 -16.56 9.15 6.54
C PRO A 59 -17.52 8.67 5.44
N ARG A 60 -17.98 9.60 4.60
CA ARG A 60 -18.71 9.24 3.36
C ARG A 60 -17.83 8.39 2.46
N ALA A 61 -18.46 7.59 1.60
CA ALA A 61 -17.78 6.81 0.57
C ALA A 61 -16.75 7.69 -0.18
N LYS A 62 -15.51 7.20 -0.25
CA LYS A 62 -14.42 7.92 -0.90
C LYS A 62 -14.61 7.92 -2.43
N PRO A 63 -14.24 9.01 -3.14
CA PRO A 63 -14.28 9.03 -4.60
C PRO A 63 -13.36 7.99 -5.25
N GLY A 64 -12.23 7.65 -4.60
CA GLY A 64 -11.25 6.71 -5.13
C GLY A 64 -10.47 7.29 -6.30
N LYS A 65 -10.12 6.45 -7.27
CA LYS A 65 -9.34 6.83 -8.45
C LYS A 65 -10.18 7.53 -9.51
N LEU A 66 -9.77 8.74 -9.92
CA LEU A 66 -10.45 9.53 -10.95
C LEU A 66 -9.48 10.38 -11.76
N ARG A 67 -9.83 10.66 -13.03
CA ARG A 67 -9.05 11.58 -13.87
C ARG A 67 -9.57 13.01 -13.72
N TYR A 68 -8.68 13.94 -13.44
CA TYR A 68 -8.99 15.37 -13.37
C TYR A 68 -7.86 16.18 -14.03
N ARG A 69 -8.20 16.98 -15.04
CA ARG A 69 -7.25 17.80 -15.81
C ARG A 69 -6.02 17.03 -16.31
N GLY A 70 -6.24 15.78 -16.74
CA GLY A 70 -5.18 14.89 -17.24
C GLY A 70 -4.41 14.14 -16.15
N ALA A 71 -4.46 14.56 -14.89
CA ALA A 71 -3.88 13.84 -13.75
C ALA A 71 -4.80 12.69 -13.32
N LEU A 72 -4.21 11.58 -12.88
CA LEU A 72 -4.92 10.53 -12.15
C LEU A 72 -4.78 10.82 -10.65
N LEU A 73 -5.90 11.01 -9.98
CA LEU A 73 -5.97 11.29 -8.55
C LEU A 73 -6.49 10.05 -7.83
N GLU A 74 -5.90 9.68 -6.70
CA GLU A 74 -6.53 8.78 -5.73
C GLU A 74 -7.00 9.59 -4.52
N VAL A 75 -8.31 9.82 -4.43
CA VAL A 75 -8.91 10.56 -3.32
C VAL A 75 -9.44 9.60 -2.27
N SER A 76 -8.90 9.71 -1.06
CA SER A 76 -9.38 9.00 0.12
C SER A 76 -9.95 9.96 1.16
N HIS A 77 -10.98 9.54 1.88
CA HIS A 77 -11.52 10.28 3.03
C HIS A 77 -10.92 9.75 4.33
N LEU A 78 -10.58 10.65 5.24
CA LEU A 78 -10.06 10.31 6.57
C LEU A 78 -10.83 11.10 7.64
N PRO A 79 -11.49 10.44 8.60
CA PRO A 79 -12.17 11.15 9.67
C PRO A 79 -11.16 11.86 10.57
N TRP A 80 -11.47 13.09 10.99
CA TRP A 80 -10.63 13.87 11.89
C TRP A 80 -10.30 13.12 13.20
N ALA A 81 -11.19 12.24 13.66
CA ALA A 81 -10.97 11.43 14.85
C ALA A 81 -9.66 10.60 14.78
N GLN A 82 -9.24 10.16 13.59
CA GLN A 82 -7.97 9.43 13.40
C GLN A 82 -6.73 10.33 13.45
N LEU A 83 -6.90 11.65 13.36
CA LEU A 83 -5.82 12.64 13.42
C LEU A 83 -5.88 13.50 14.69
N ALA A 84 -6.81 13.22 15.60
CA ALA A 84 -7.09 14.07 16.75
C ALA A 84 -5.93 14.11 17.76
N SER A 85 -5.11 13.05 17.82
CA SER A 85 -3.96 12.90 18.70
C SER A 85 -2.67 12.92 17.88
N ALA A 86 -1.85 13.96 18.08
CA ALA A 86 -0.61 14.12 17.34
C ALA A 86 0.42 13.03 17.69
N ASP A 87 0.40 12.53 18.92
CA ASP A 87 1.24 11.43 19.37
C ASP A 87 0.82 10.08 18.75
N ASP A 88 -0.48 9.84 18.60
CA ASP A 88 -0.97 8.62 17.93
C ASP A 88 -0.63 8.64 16.44
N VAL A 89 -0.74 9.81 15.79
CA VAL A 89 -0.29 10.00 14.40
C VAL A 89 1.22 9.76 14.29
N LEU A 90 2.01 10.31 15.20
CA LEU A 90 3.47 10.16 15.21
C LEU A 90 3.93 8.72 15.50
N ALA A 91 3.15 7.95 16.28
CA ALA A 91 3.37 6.54 16.56
C ALA A 91 2.87 5.60 15.44
N SER A 92 2.00 6.07 14.56
CA SER A 92 1.47 5.28 13.45
C SER A 92 2.47 5.18 12.30
N TYR A 93 2.83 3.96 11.91
CA TYR A 93 3.83 3.74 10.85
C TYR A 93 3.40 4.24 9.47
N HIS A 94 2.08 4.33 9.22
CA HIS A 94 1.50 4.67 7.92
C HIS A 94 0.93 6.10 7.86
N LEU A 95 0.73 6.76 9.00
CA LEU A 95 0.25 8.15 9.05
C LEU A 95 1.39 9.15 9.26
N ALA A 96 2.36 8.85 10.13
CA ALA A 96 3.42 9.79 10.49
C ALA A 96 4.18 10.34 9.27
N GLY A 97 4.47 9.48 8.29
CA GLY A 97 5.20 9.86 7.08
C GLY A 97 4.54 11.00 6.29
N ASN A 98 3.20 11.06 6.29
CA ASN A 98 2.45 12.07 5.56
C ASN A 98 2.57 13.48 6.18
N PHE A 99 2.89 13.55 7.48
CA PHE A 99 3.06 14.80 8.22
C PHE A 99 4.53 15.13 8.49
N ARG A 100 5.46 14.30 8.04
CA ARG A 100 6.91 14.61 8.11
C ARG A 100 7.25 15.81 7.23
N THR A 101 6.68 15.86 6.03
CA THR A 101 6.89 16.92 5.03
C THR A 101 5.68 17.86 4.98
N GLY A 102 5.89 19.10 4.55
CA GLY A 102 4.82 20.11 4.40
C GLY A 102 3.88 19.84 3.22
N ALA A 103 3.20 18.69 3.22
CA ALA A 103 2.38 18.17 2.14
C ALA A 103 0.90 18.62 2.19
N ILE A 104 0.60 19.68 2.95
CA ILE A 104 -0.76 20.17 3.18
C ILE A 104 -1.26 20.92 1.93
N ILE A 105 -2.45 20.56 1.46
CA ILE A 105 -3.13 21.18 0.31
C ILE A 105 -3.97 22.36 0.79
N ASP A 106 -4.82 22.11 1.80
CA ASP A 106 -5.67 23.12 2.41
C ASP A 106 -5.87 22.77 3.89
N ASP A 107 -5.97 23.79 4.74
CA ASP A 107 -6.12 23.65 6.18
C ASP A 107 -6.83 24.88 6.76
N PRO A 108 -8.17 24.93 6.64
CA PRO A 108 -8.98 26.04 7.13
C PRO A 108 -9.03 26.10 8.66
N THR A 109 -8.68 25.00 9.34
CA THR A 109 -8.74 24.92 10.81
C THR A 109 -7.40 25.23 11.48
N GLY A 110 -6.30 25.21 10.73
CA GLY A 110 -4.93 25.31 11.26
C GLY A 110 -4.40 24.02 11.89
N ARG A 111 -5.28 23.02 12.13
CA ARG A 111 -4.94 21.82 12.89
C ARG A 111 -4.04 20.85 12.12
N LEU A 112 -4.10 20.83 10.79
CA LEU A 112 -3.17 20.01 10.00
C LEU A 112 -1.75 20.59 10.04
N ARG A 113 -1.60 21.92 10.04
CA ARG A 113 -0.30 22.57 10.22
C ARG A 113 0.26 22.35 11.62
N GLU A 114 -0.57 22.42 12.66
CA GLU A 114 -0.16 22.05 14.03
C GLU A 114 0.33 20.60 14.10
N LEU A 115 -0.41 19.68 13.50
CA LEU A 115 -0.03 18.27 13.43
C LEU A 115 1.28 18.07 12.67
N HIS A 116 1.46 18.74 11.53
CA HIS A 116 2.71 18.72 10.77
C HIS A 116 3.89 19.22 11.62
N GLN A 117 3.75 20.35 12.32
CA GLN A 117 4.80 20.87 13.20
C GLN A 117 5.15 19.87 14.32
N HIS A 118 4.15 19.27 14.94
CA HIS A 118 4.37 18.28 16.01
C HIS A 118 5.09 17.02 15.52
N VAL A 119 4.66 16.50 14.36
CA VAL A 119 5.21 15.26 13.78
C VAL A 119 6.59 15.51 13.20
N SER A 120 6.78 16.53 12.36
CA SER A 120 8.05 16.78 11.67
C SER A 120 9.23 17.01 12.63
N THR A 121 9.00 17.73 13.73
CA THR A 121 10.03 18.02 14.74
C THR A 121 10.50 16.80 15.52
N ARG A 122 9.64 15.78 15.67
CA ARG A 122 9.92 14.57 16.46
C ARG A 122 9.98 13.30 15.61
N PHE A 123 9.83 13.43 14.29
CA PHE A 123 9.74 12.29 13.39
C PHE A 123 10.97 11.40 13.53
N ALA A 124 12.16 11.99 13.56
CA ALA A 124 13.41 11.24 13.66
C ALA A 124 13.81 10.83 15.09
N ALA A 125 13.06 11.25 16.12
CA ALA A 125 13.44 10.96 17.49
C ALA A 125 13.24 9.47 17.83
N ARG A 126 14.28 8.85 18.39
CA ARG A 126 14.43 7.41 18.58
C ARG A 126 13.23 6.73 19.26
N PRO A 127 12.64 7.29 20.34
CA PRO A 127 11.45 6.68 20.95
C PRO A 127 10.27 6.58 19.97
N TRP A 128 10.10 7.54 19.06
CA TRP A 128 9.02 7.56 18.09
C TRP A 128 9.30 6.64 16.89
N VAL A 129 10.54 6.55 16.43
CA VAL A 129 10.92 5.57 15.38
C VAL A 129 10.67 4.15 15.88
N LEU A 130 11.10 3.86 17.12
CA LEU A 130 10.88 2.56 17.75
C LEU A 130 9.38 2.23 17.87
N ARG A 131 8.56 3.19 18.35
CA ARG A 131 7.10 3.01 18.43
C ARG A 131 6.47 2.70 17.08
N ARG A 132 6.88 3.38 16.01
CA ARG A 132 6.37 3.08 14.65
C ARG A 132 6.81 1.70 14.16
N CYS A 133 8.03 1.28 14.45
CA CYS A 133 8.48 -0.08 14.12
C CYS A 133 7.65 -1.13 14.87
N GLN A 134 7.34 -0.88 16.15
CA GLN A 134 6.46 -1.72 16.97
C GLN A 134 5.02 -1.75 16.42
N ASP A 135 4.47 -0.60 16.01
CA ASP A 135 3.14 -0.52 15.40
C ASP A 135 3.07 -1.35 14.10
N ALA A 136 4.08 -1.25 13.24
CA ALA A 136 4.17 -2.07 12.03
C ALA A 136 4.24 -3.58 12.35
N ARG A 137 5.07 -3.98 13.32
CA ARG A 137 5.16 -5.37 13.77
C ARG A 137 3.85 -5.88 14.37
N HIS A 138 3.24 -5.10 15.25
CA HIS A 138 1.96 -5.43 15.88
C HIS A 138 0.85 -5.61 14.83
N ARG A 139 0.87 -4.80 13.76
CA ARG A 139 -0.05 -4.95 12.62
C ARG A 139 0.14 -6.29 11.90
N ILE A 140 1.35 -6.80 11.79
CA ILE A 140 1.61 -8.13 11.20
C ILE A 140 0.99 -9.21 12.09
N GLU A 141 1.36 -9.22 13.36
CA GLU A 141 0.95 -10.23 14.35
C GLU A 141 -0.58 -10.30 14.48
N THR A 142 -1.23 -9.16 14.70
CA THR A 142 -2.69 -9.10 14.91
C THR A 142 -3.49 -9.49 13.67
N ARG A 143 -3.03 -9.12 12.46
CA ARG A 143 -3.77 -9.40 11.23
C ARG A 143 -3.63 -10.84 10.78
N LEU A 144 -2.44 -11.43 10.94
CA LEU A 144 -2.25 -12.85 10.66
C LEU A 144 -3.04 -13.72 11.64
N ALA A 145 -3.09 -13.35 12.92
CA ALA A 145 -3.90 -14.04 13.93
C ALA A 145 -5.41 -13.93 13.67
N ALA A 146 -5.86 -12.91 12.92
CA ALA A 146 -7.26 -12.63 12.64
C ALA A 146 -7.74 -13.21 11.28
N ILE A 147 -6.98 -14.08 10.62
CA ILE A 147 -7.41 -14.72 9.37
C ILE A 147 -8.67 -15.55 9.63
N VAL A 148 -9.76 -15.21 8.94
CA VAL A 148 -11.06 -15.89 9.06
C VAL A 148 -11.09 -17.07 8.09
N THR A 149 -10.97 -18.29 8.63
CA THR A 149 -10.88 -19.53 7.82
C THR A 149 -12.16 -19.90 7.08
N SER A 150 -13.30 -19.32 7.46
CA SER A 150 -14.59 -19.49 6.78
C SER A 150 -14.83 -18.47 5.66
N ALA A 151 -13.97 -17.45 5.52
CA ALA A 151 -14.11 -16.46 4.46
C ALA A 151 -13.83 -17.09 3.07
N PRO A 152 -14.32 -16.50 1.97
CA PRO A 152 -13.93 -16.91 0.62
C PRO A 152 -12.41 -16.96 0.44
N PHE A 153 -11.91 -17.92 -0.34
CA PHE A 153 -10.46 -18.16 -0.46
C PHE A 153 -9.66 -16.91 -0.88
N HIS A 154 -10.19 -16.10 -1.81
CA HIS A 154 -9.53 -14.86 -2.25
C HIS A 154 -9.43 -13.80 -1.13
N GLU A 155 -10.38 -13.77 -0.18
CA GLU A 155 -10.30 -12.91 1.00
C GLU A 155 -9.26 -13.43 1.99
N GLN A 156 -9.17 -14.75 2.18
CA GLN A 156 -8.13 -15.35 3.03
C GLN A 156 -6.72 -15.07 2.48
N VAL A 157 -6.54 -15.19 1.16
CA VAL A 157 -5.27 -14.83 0.48
C VAL A 157 -4.93 -13.36 0.74
N THR A 158 -5.90 -12.45 0.63
CA THR A 158 -5.69 -11.02 0.95
C THR A 158 -5.28 -10.81 2.41
N ALA A 159 -5.95 -11.50 3.34
CA ALA A 159 -5.69 -11.40 4.77
C ALA A 159 -4.30 -11.88 5.18
N TRP A 160 -3.72 -12.84 4.46
CA TRP A 160 -2.31 -13.25 4.61
C TRP A 160 -1.33 -12.31 3.90
N LEU A 161 -1.63 -11.96 2.65
CA LEU A 161 -0.70 -11.29 1.74
C LEU A 161 -0.33 -9.89 2.25
N PHE A 162 -1.30 -9.10 2.71
CA PHE A 162 -1.04 -7.72 3.15
C PHE A 162 -0.17 -7.65 4.41
N PRO A 163 -0.45 -8.37 5.51
CA PRO A 163 0.43 -8.43 6.67
C PRO A 163 1.82 -8.96 6.33
N THR A 164 1.93 -9.96 5.45
CA THR A 164 3.23 -10.43 4.93
C THR A 164 4.02 -9.30 4.28
N GLY A 165 3.34 -8.44 3.51
CA GLY A 165 3.92 -7.25 2.92
C GLY A 165 4.43 -6.20 3.91
N VAL A 166 3.83 -6.10 5.10
CA VAL A 166 4.21 -5.13 6.14
C VAL A 166 5.56 -5.45 6.76
N THR A 167 6.10 -6.66 6.59
CA THR A 167 7.49 -7.00 7.00
C THR A 167 8.51 -6.02 6.42
N CYS A 168 8.34 -5.59 5.17
CA CYS A 168 9.17 -4.56 4.55
C CYS A 168 9.03 -3.20 5.26
N HIS A 169 7.83 -2.84 5.71
CA HIS A 169 7.58 -1.55 6.35
C HIS A 169 8.31 -1.41 7.68
N VAL A 170 8.51 -2.51 8.43
CA VAL A 170 9.29 -2.47 9.68
C VAL A 170 10.71 -1.94 9.41
N LEU A 171 11.35 -2.43 8.35
CA LEU A 171 12.70 -2.01 7.93
C LEU A 171 12.70 -0.57 7.38
N LEU A 172 11.73 -0.23 6.54
CA LEU A 172 11.62 1.11 5.94
C LEU A 172 11.46 2.19 7.02
N VAL A 173 10.62 1.92 8.04
CA VAL A 173 10.39 2.85 9.15
C VAL A 173 11.66 3.05 9.97
N ALA A 174 12.41 1.98 10.27
CA ALA A 174 13.68 2.07 10.98
C ALA A 174 14.72 2.91 10.20
N ALA A 175 14.70 2.82 8.87
CA ALA A 175 15.54 3.61 7.98
C ALA A 175 14.99 5.03 7.70
N LEU A 176 13.92 5.45 8.40
CA LEU A 176 13.21 6.72 8.15
C LEU A 176 12.78 6.91 6.68
N ARG A 177 12.50 5.82 5.96
CA ARG A 177 11.95 5.85 4.60
C ARG A 177 10.44 5.74 4.63
N ASN A 178 9.76 6.44 3.72
CA ASN A 178 8.30 6.40 3.65
C ASN A 178 7.82 4.99 3.23
N PRO A 179 7.02 4.27 4.03
CA PRO A 179 6.62 2.89 3.75
C PRO A 179 5.45 2.83 2.74
N THR A 180 5.72 3.24 1.50
CA THR A 180 4.73 3.15 0.40
C THR A 180 4.57 1.72 -0.06
N VAL A 181 3.36 1.32 -0.47
CA VAL A 181 3.04 -0.11 -0.67
C VAL A 181 3.68 -0.67 -1.93
N ARG A 182 3.78 0.09 -3.03
CA ARG A 182 4.03 -0.50 -4.35
C ARG A 182 5.42 -1.10 -4.50
N LEU A 183 6.42 -0.28 -4.25
CA LEU A 183 7.84 -0.59 -4.47
C LEU A 183 8.54 -1.01 -3.18
N ARG A 184 7.79 -1.35 -2.11
CA ARG A 184 8.35 -1.59 -0.78
C ARG A 184 9.41 -2.68 -0.73
N TYR A 185 9.32 -3.73 -1.55
CA TYR A 185 10.34 -4.77 -1.60
C TYR A 185 11.65 -4.24 -2.17
N LEU A 186 11.60 -3.45 -3.25
CA LEU A 186 12.80 -2.81 -3.80
C LEU A 186 13.38 -1.78 -2.82
N ALA A 187 12.52 -0.97 -2.20
CA ALA A 187 12.96 -0.02 -1.18
C ALA A 187 13.56 -0.72 0.06
N ALA A 188 13.01 -1.88 0.47
CA ALA A 188 13.57 -2.68 1.55
C ALA A 188 14.90 -3.31 1.15
N ARG A 189 15.07 -3.75 -0.10
CA ARG A 189 16.35 -4.22 -0.63
C ARG A 189 17.43 -3.15 -0.53
N GLU A 190 17.11 -1.91 -0.89
CA GLU A 190 18.02 -0.77 -0.76
C GLU A 190 18.40 -0.53 0.70
N VAL A 191 17.42 -0.47 1.61
CA VAL A 191 17.70 -0.34 3.06
C VAL A 191 18.59 -1.47 3.56
N LEU A 192 18.27 -2.71 3.24
CA LEU A 192 19.08 -3.85 3.67
C LEU A 192 20.49 -3.80 3.08
N THR A 193 20.67 -3.24 1.88
CA THR A 193 21.99 -3.03 1.29
C THR A 193 22.77 -1.96 2.05
N ASP A 194 22.16 -0.80 2.27
CA ASP A 194 22.78 0.36 2.92
C ASP A 194 23.28 0.03 4.33
N TYR A 195 22.56 -0.84 5.04
CA TYR A 195 22.89 -1.25 6.41
C TYR A 195 23.59 -2.62 6.49
N GLY A 196 23.98 -3.24 5.37
CA GLY A 196 24.78 -4.48 5.37
C GLY A 196 24.02 -5.76 5.73
N HIS A 197 22.69 -5.75 5.63
CA HIS A 197 21.78 -6.86 5.94
C HIS A 197 21.10 -7.48 4.70
N LEU A 198 21.70 -7.33 3.50
CA LEU A 198 21.13 -7.83 2.23
C LEU A 198 20.75 -9.33 2.28
N GLY A 199 21.42 -10.13 3.12
CA GLY A 199 21.11 -11.54 3.31
C GLY A 199 19.69 -11.84 3.84
N LEU A 200 18.96 -10.87 4.38
CA LEU A 200 17.55 -11.02 4.77
C LEU A 200 16.59 -10.88 3.56
N TYR A 201 17.03 -10.26 2.47
CA TYR A 201 16.15 -9.94 1.36
C TYR A 201 15.52 -11.17 0.67
N PRO A 202 16.28 -12.25 0.38
CA PRO A 202 15.69 -13.48 -0.16
C PRO A 202 14.63 -14.09 0.75
N ASP A 203 14.76 -13.95 2.08
CA ASP A 203 13.78 -14.47 3.03
C ASP A 203 12.47 -13.65 2.95
N LEU A 204 12.54 -12.33 2.78
CA LEU A 204 11.35 -11.48 2.60
C LEU A 204 10.55 -11.87 1.35
N LEU A 205 11.23 -12.20 0.24
CA LEU A 205 10.58 -12.73 -0.97
C LEU A 205 10.11 -14.19 -0.78
N GLY A 206 10.87 -14.97 -0.01
CA GLY A 206 10.50 -16.34 0.38
C GLY A 206 9.19 -16.39 1.15
N LEU A 207 8.92 -15.40 2.01
CA LEU A 207 7.65 -15.27 2.72
C LEU A 207 6.44 -15.06 1.79
N LEU A 208 6.65 -14.53 0.57
CA LEU A 208 5.59 -14.48 -0.46
C LEU A 208 5.46 -15.79 -1.24
N GLY A 209 6.38 -16.74 -1.06
CA GLY A 209 6.45 -17.97 -1.84
C GLY A 209 6.96 -17.78 -3.28
N CYS A 210 7.44 -16.59 -3.66
CA CYS A 210 7.72 -16.28 -5.07
C CYS A 210 9.18 -16.49 -5.53
N SER A 211 10.10 -16.76 -4.61
CA SER A 211 11.55 -16.77 -4.88
C SER A 211 12.02 -17.78 -5.95
N HIS A 212 11.21 -18.81 -6.21
CA HIS A 212 11.50 -19.86 -7.19
C HIS A 212 10.84 -19.63 -8.56
N LEU A 213 9.95 -18.64 -8.67
CA LEU A 213 9.21 -18.38 -9.90
C LEU A 213 10.11 -17.77 -10.96
N SER A 214 9.98 -18.22 -12.21
CA SER A 214 10.66 -17.60 -13.34
C SER A 214 9.92 -16.35 -13.81
N ALA A 215 10.63 -15.43 -14.47
CA ALA A 215 10.00 -14.27 -15.10
C ALA A 215 8.89 -14.66 -16.09
N GLN A 216 9.08 -15.73 -16.86
CA GLN A 216 8.07 -16.27 -17.78
C GLN A 216 6.79 -16.70 -17.04
N ARG A 217 6.93 -17.34 -15.87
CA ARG A 217 5.77 -17.79 -15.10
C ARG A 217 5.02 -16.62 -14.47
N VAL A 218 5.75 -15.62 -13.95
CA VAL A 218 5.14 -14.38 -13.45
C VAL A 218 4.44 -13.61 -14.57
N GLN A 219 5.05 -13.54 -15.76
CA GLN A 219 4.42 -12.92 -16.94
C GLN A 219 3.10 -13.61 -17.31
N HIS A 220 3.09 -14.93 -17.35
CA HIS A 220 1.86 -15.69 -17.60
C HIS A 220 0.75 -15.34 -16.60
N HIS A 221 1.06 -15.25 -15.30
CA HIS A 221 0.08 -14.84 -14.28
C HIS A 221 -0.39 -13.39 -14.46
N LEU A 222 0.48 -12.50 -14.93
CA LEU A 222 0.08 -11.12 -15.25
C LEU A 222 -0.86 -11.06 -16.46
N ASP A 223 -0.63 -11.88 -17.48
CA ASP A 223 -1.50 -11.95 -18.67
C ASP A 223 -2.90 -12.47 -18.29
N GLU A 224 -2.96 -13.52 -17.48
CA GLU A 224 -4.21 -14.05 -16.92
C GLU A 224 -4.93 -13.02 -16.02
N LEU A 225 -4.16 -12.27 -15.22
CA LEU A 225 -4.69 -11.17 -14.43
C LEU A 225 -5.28 -10.08 -15.32
N ALA A 226 -4.61 -9.71 -16.40
CA ALA A 226 -5.08 -8.67 -17.30
C ALA A 226 -6.44 -9.05 -17.93
N ALA A 227 -6.57 -10.30 -18.39
CA ALA A 227 -7.85 -10.82 -18.89
C ALA A 227 -8.94 -10.81 -17.81
N THR A 228 -8.60 -11.23 -16.58
CA THR A 228 -9.53 -11.23 -15.44
C THR A 228 -9.96 -9.82 -15.07
N PHE A 229 -9.00 -8.88 -15.00
CA PHE A 229 -9.24 -7.48 -14.69
C PHE A 229 -10.20 -6.83 -15.70
N ASP A 230 -9.91 -7.01 -16.99
CA ASP A 230 -10.72 -6.43 -18.07
C ASP A 230 -12.16 -6.97 -18.02
N ALA A 231 -12.33 -8.27 -17.76
CA ALA A 231 -13.64 -8.88 -17.57
C ALA A 231 -14.37 -8.33 -16.33
N THR A 232 -13.67 -8.17 -15.20
CA THR A 232 -14.25 -7.65 -13.95
C THR A 232 -14.72 -6.20 -14.10
N VAL A 233 -13.94 -5.35 -14.78
CA VAL A 233 -14.28 -3.94 -15.01
C VAL A 233 -15.65 -3.77 -15.69
N HIS A 234 -16.03 -4.68 -16.58
CA HIS A 234 -17.31 -4.62 -17.29
C HIS A 234 -18.52 -4.96 -16.42
N VAL A 235 -18.33 -5.70 -15.33
CA VAL A 235 -19.43 -6.21 -14.50
C VAL A 235 -19.50 -5.54 -13.12
N ALA A 236 -18.44 -4.84 -12.71
CA ALA A 236 -18.34 -4.17 -11.41
C ALA A 236 -19.46 -3.13 -11.20
N LYS A 237 -20.24 -3.32 -10.14
CA LYS A 237 -21.35 -2.45 -9.73
C LYS A 237 -21.34 -2.18 -8.24
N THR A 238 -21.02 -3.20 -7.44
CA THR A 238 -21.09 -3.09 -5.99
C THR A 238 -19.84 -2.37 -5.47
N PRO A 239 -20.00 -1.30 -4.67
CA PRO A 239 -18.86 -0.58 -4.11
C PRO A 239 -18.21 -1.41 -2.99
N PHE A 240 -17.01 -1.90 -3.24
CA PHE A 240 -16.14 -2.50 -2.24
C PHE A 240 -15.02 -1.56 -1.81
N PHE A 241 -14.39 -1.85 -0.67
CA PHE A 241 -13.13 -1.22 -0.31
C PHE A 241 -12.09 -1.49 -1.41
N PHE A 242 -11.47 -0.42 -1.94
CA PHE A 242 -10.57 -0.45 -3.11
C PHE A 242 -11.22 -0.82 -4.46
N SER A 243 -12.55 -0.79 -4.59
CA SER A 243 -13.22 -1.02 -5.89
C SER A 243 -12.72 -0.10 -7.02
N SER A 244 -12.31 1.13 -6.71
CA SER A 244 -11.73 2.06 -7.69
C SER A 244 -10.42 1.57 -8.32
N ASP A 245 -9.73 0.64 -7.67
CA ASP A 245 -8.49 0.05 -8.19
C ASP A 245 -8.79 -0.93 -9.34
N ILE A 246 -10.04 -1.39 -9.45
CA ILE A 246 -10.54 -2.22 -10.55
C ILE A 246 -11.45 -1.35 -11.43
N SER A 247 -10.82 -0.48 -12.22
CA SER A 247 -11.51 0.44 -13.11
C SER A 247 -10.68 0.68 -14.38
N PRO A 248 -11.28 1.18 -15.48
CA PRO A 248 -10.52 1.46 -16.71
C PRO A 248 -9.37 2.45 -16.47
N VAL A 249 -9.56 3.43 -15.57
CA VAL A 249 -8.54 4.44 -15.26
C VAL A 249 -7.41 3.89 -14.41
N ALA A 250 -7.65 2.82 -13.64
CA ALA A 250 -6.66 2.18 -12.78
C ALA A 250 -5.85 1.08 -13.47
N ARG A 251 -6.29 0.60 -14.65
CA ARG A 251 -5.61 -0.45 -15.40
C ARG A 251 -4.10 -0.19 -15.62
N PRO A 252 -3.67 1.01 -16.11
CA PRO A 252 -2.24 1.37 -16.23
C PRO A 252 -1.45 1.21 -14.94
N ILE A 253 -2.09 1.44 -13.80
CA ILE A 253 -1.47 1.22 -12.51
C ILE A 253 -1.40 -0.29 -12.29
N ALA A 254 -2.51 -1.01 -12.26
CA ALA A 254 -2.55 -2.42 -11.86
C ALA A 254 -1.72 -3.35 -12.75
N ILE A 255 -1.85 -3.22 -14.08
CA ILE A 255 -1.25 -4.14 -15.06
C ILE A 255 0.12 -3.64 -15.51
N GLU A 256 0.19 -2.47 -16.14
CA GLU A 256 1.42 -1.95 -16.75
C GLU A 256 2.49 -1.63 -15.70
N GLY A 257 2.11 -1.22 -14.48
CA GLY A 257 3.07 -1.07 -13.39
C GLY A 257 3.68 -2.39 -12.89
N SER A 258 2.97 -3.52 -13.05
CA SER A 258 3.53 -4.85 -12.78
C SER A 258 4.38 -5.34 -13.95
N GLN A 259 3.96 -5.04 -15.19
CA GLN A 259 4.75 -5.30 -16.40
C GLN A 259 6.11 -4.61 -16.34
N ALA A 260 6.15 -3.33 -15.96
CA ALA A 260 7.39 -2.56 -15.84
C ALA A 260 8.38 -3.17 -14.84
N LEU A 261 7.89 -3.77 -13.75
CA LEU A 261 8.74 -4.51 -12.80
C LEU A 261 9.32 -5.77 -13.44
N ILE A 262 8.51 -6.55 -14.16
CA ILE A 262 8.97 -7.76 -14.86
C ILE A 262 10.02 -7.41 -15.91
N ASP A 263 9.76 -6.38 -16.73
CA ASP A 263 10.68 -5.91 -17.78
C ASP A 263 12.03 -5.45 -17.21
N ALA A 264 12.02 -4.85 -16.01
CA ALA A 264 13.22 -4.44 -15.29
C ALA A 264 13.93 -5.60 -14.54
N GLY A 265 13.42 -6.84 -14.65
CA GLY A 265 13.96 -8.02 -13.97
C GLY A 265 13.46 -8.21 -12.53
N HIS A 266 12.57 -7.35 -12.04
CA HIS A 266 11.97 -7.37 -10.69
C HIS A 266 10.66 -8.16 -10.64
N HIS A 267 10.65 -9.32 -11.29
CA HIS A 267 9.47 -10.17 -11.43
C HIS A 267 8.99 -10.75 -10.09
N HIS A 268 9.86 -11.06 -9.14
CA HIS A 268 9.45 -11.55 -7.81
C HIS A 268 8.71 -10.48 -7.00
N GLU A 269 9.14 -9.23 -7.12
CA GLU A 269 8.54 -8.07 -6.46
C GLU A 269 7.16 -7.72 -7.06
N ALA A 270 6.94 -8.03 -8.34
CA ALA A 270 5.65 -7.86 -9.02
C ALA A 270 4.55 -8.80 -8.48
N VAL A 271 4.91 -9.99 -8.00
CA VAL A 271 3.97 -11.04 -7.58
C VAL A 271 2.96 -10.55 -6.55
N PHE A 272 3.38 -9.76 -5.56
CA PHE A 272 2.46 -9.22 -4.55
C PHE A 272 1.27 -8.49 -5.19
N TRP A 273 1.53 -7.62 -6.18
CA TRP A 273 0.46 -6.84 -6.81
C TRP A 273 -0.38 -7.65 -7.78
N ILE A 274 0.21 -8.65 -8.43
CA ILE A 274 -0.53 -9.57 -9.28
C ILE A 274 -1.58 -10.29 -8.43
N ILE A 275 -1.17 -10.91 -7.32
CA ILE A 275 -2.09 -11.65 -6.44
C ILE A 275 -3.09 -10.74 -5.74
N ALA A 276 -2.65 -9.56 -5.24
CA ALA A 276 -3.55 -8.61 -4.61
C ALA A 276 -4.65 -8.11 -5.56
N THR A 277 -4.29 -7.84 -6.83
CA THR A 277 -5.25 -7.39 -7.84
C THR A 277 -6.19 -8.53 -8.25
N PHE A 278 -5.68 -9.75 -8.43
CA PHE A 278 -6.51 -10.93 -8.66
C PHE A 278 -7.56 -11.11 -7.56
N ALA A 279 -7.12 -11.08 -6.30
CA ALA A 279 -8.02 -11.28 -5.17
C ALA A 279 -9.13 -10.23 -5.12
N ARG A 280 -8.80 -8.96 -5.40
CA ARG A 280 -9.78 -7.86 -5.53
C ARG A 280 -10.75 -8.07 -6.68
N CYS A 281 -10.26 -8.54 -7.83
CA CYS A 281 -11.13 -8.90 -8.96
C CYS A 281 -12.11 -10.00 -8.54
N HIS A 282 -11.65 -11.02 -7.83
CA HIS A 282 -12.49 -12.12 -7.37
C HIS A 282 -13.50 -11.71 -6.29
N THR A 283 -13.19 -10.73 -5.43
CA THR A 283 -14.17 -10.13 -4.50
C THR A 283 -15.34 -9.50 -5.27
N ILE A 284 -15.04 -8.73 -6.31
CA ILE A 284 -16.07 -8.10 -7.15
C ILE A 284 -16.85 -9.18 -7.90
N LEU A 285 -16.18 -10.09 -8.61
CA LEU A 285 -16.81 -11.13 -9.42
C LEU A 285 -17.73 -12.02 -8.59
N ALA A 286 -17.31 -12.40 -7.37
CA ALA A 286 -18.11 -13.26 -6.49
C ALA A 286 -19.49 -12.64 -6.17
N THR A 287 -19.58 -11.32 -6.15
CA THR A 287 -20.83 -10.60 -5.86
C THR A 287 -21.58 -10.21 -7.13
N ASP A 288 -20.88 -9.61 -8.10
CA ASP A 288 -21.52 -8.95 -9.25
C ASP A 288 -21.70 -9.88 -10.46
N ALA A 289 -20.92 -10.97 -10.55
CA ALA A 289 -20.99 -11.93 -11.65
C ALA A 289 -20.51 -13.35 -11.24
N PRO A 290 -21.25 -14.09 -10.39
CA PRO A 290 -20.82 -15.39 -9.86
C PRO A 290 -20.42 -16.44 -10.91
N HIS A 291 -21.11 -16.49 -12.06
CA HIS A 291 -20.75 -17.41 -13.15
C HIS A 291 -19.38 -17.07 -13.76
N LEU A 292 -19.05 -15.78 -13.86
CA LEU A 292 -17.74 -15.33 -14.35
C LEU A 292 -16.66 -15.54 -13.29
N HIS A 293 -17.00 -15.39 -12.01
CA HIS A 293 -16.12 -15.75 -10.89
C HIS A 293 -15.67 -17.21 -10.99
N GLU A 294 -16.61 -18.14 -11.18
CA GLU A 294 -16.31 -19.57 -11.33
C GLU A 294 -15.45 -19.86 -12.56
N ALA A 295 -15.75 -19.22 -13.70
CA ALA A 295 -15.02 -19.42 -14.94
C ALA A 295 -13.56 -18.93 -14.87
N LEU A 296 -13.29 -17.83 -14.16
CA LEU A 296 -11.96 -17.23 -14.04
C LEU A 296 -11.18 -17.71 -12.81
N ALA A 297 -11.83 -18.38 -11.86
CA ALA A 297 -11.20 -18.88 -10.63
C ALA A 297 -9.97 -19.78 -10.87
N PRO A 298 -9.91 -20.66 -11.89
CA PRO A 298 -8.75 -21.52 -12.11
C PRO A 298 -7.44 -20.75 -12.31
N ALA A 299 -7.47 -19.60 -12.99
CA ALA A 299 -6.27 -18.78 -13.22
C ALA A 299 -5.72 -18.19 -11.91
N PHE A 300 -6.61 -17.64 -11.08
CA PHE A 300 -6.23 -17.15 -9.75
C PHE A 300 -5.71 -18.28 -8.85
N GLN A 301 -6.38 -19.43 -8.85
CA GLN A 301 -5.96 -20.59 -8.06
C GLN A 301 -4.58 -21.10 -8.50
N ALA A 302 -4.30 -21.14 -9.81
CA ALA A 302 -2.98 -21.51 -10.33
C ALA A 302 -1.89 -20.52 -9.90
N ALA A 303 -2.18 -19.21 -9.95
CA ALA A 303 -1.23 -18.18 -9.51
C ALA A 303 -0.92 -18.28 -8.00
N VAL A 304 -1.91 -18.60 -7.17
CA VAL A 304 -1.73 -18.78 -5.71
C VAL A 304 -1.09 -20.13 -5.38
N ALA A 305 -1.41 -21.19 -6.12
CA ALA A 305 -0.80 -22.51 -5.97
C ALA A 305 0.72 -22.50 -6.24
N ASP A 306 1.16 -21.70 -7.21
CA ASP A 306 2.57 -21.45 -7.49
C ASP A 306 3.29 -20.77 -6.31
N LEU A 307 2.59 -20.11 -5.39
CA LEU A 307 3.17 -19.61 -4.15
C LEU A 307 3.23 -20.68 -3.05
N GLY A 308 2.90 -21.93 -3.38
CA GLY A 308 2.79 -23.04 -2.44
C GLY A 308 1.50 -23.02 -1.62
N ILE A 309 0.43 -22.36 -2.11
CA ILE A 309 -0.83 -22.20 -1.39
C ILE A 309 -1.97 -22.79 -2.22
N SER A 310 -2.48 -23.96 -1.84
CA SER A 310 -3.63 -24.60 -2.49
C SER A 310 -4.84 -24.74 -1.56
N SER A 311 -4.68 -24.38 -0.29
CA SER A 311 -5.70 -24.55 0.74
C SER A 311 -5.60 -23.50 1.84
N THR A 312 -6.66 -23.40 2.66
CA THR A 312 -6.66 -22.62 3.90
C THR A 312 -5.55 -23.07 4.86
N ARG A 313 -5.23 -24.37 4.90
CA ARG A 313 -4.14 -24.87 5.75
C ARG A 313 -2.80 -24.28 5.33
N ASP A 314 -2.51 -24.27 4.03
CA ASP A 314 -1.26 -23.70 3.51
C ASP A 314 -1.15 -22.21 3.84
N LEU A 315 -2.26 -21.45 3.79
CA LEU A 315 -2.29 -20.05 4.22
C LEU A 315 -1.93 -19.87 5.70
N LEU A 316 -2.43 -20.74 6.57
CA LEU A 316 -2.11 -20.70 8.00
C LEU A 316 -0.65 -21.09 8.25
N ASP A 317 -0.12 -22.08 7.51
CA ASP A 317 1.28 -22.47 7.59
C ASP A 317 2.18 -21.31 7.12
N ARG A 318 1.83 -20.63 6.02
CA ARG A 318 2.51 -19.40 5.57
C ARG A 318 2.42 -18.24 6.57
N ALA A 319 1.27 -18.05 7.23
CA ALA A 319 1.14 -17.07 8.30
C ALA A 319 2.05 -17.40 9.50
N GLY A 320 2.21 -18.70 9.80
CA GLY A 320 3.16 -19.21 10.78
C GLY A 320 4.61 -18.91 10.40
N GLU A 321 5.00 -19.10 9.13
CA GLU A 321 6.34 -18.75 8.62
C GLU A 321 6.64 -17.26 8.79
N VAL A 322 5.69 -16.38 8.44
CA VAL A 322 5.85 -14.93 8.61
C VAL A 322 6.04 -14.58 10.08
N THR A 323 5.23 -15.16 10.96
CA THR A 323 5.34 -14.95 12.42
C THR A 323 6.69 -15.45 12.95
N GLY A 324 7.15 -16.61 12.48
CA GLY A 324 8.45 -17.19 12.84
C GLY A 324 9.65 -16.38 12.36
N CYS A 325 9.50 -15.58 11.30
CA CYS A 325 10.53 -14.67 10.80
C CYS A 325 10.68 -13.38 11.63
N LEU A 326 9.64 -12.98 12.39
CA LEU A 326 9.61 -11.70 13.11
C LEU A 326 10.78 -11.48 14.09
N PRO A 327 11.29 -12.47 14.84
CA PRO A 327 12.45 -12.26 15.70
C PRO A 327 13.70 -11.82 14.92
N ARG A 328 13.98 -12.46 13.78
CA ARG A 328 15.14 -12.11 12.93
C ARG A 328 14.95 -10.76 12.24
N LEU A 329 13.72 -10.48 11.78
CA LEU A 329 13.35 -9.17 11.24
C LEU A 329 13.55 -8.07 12.29
N TRP A 330 13.16 -8.33 13.53
CA TRP A 330 13.29 -7.37 14.64
C TRP A 330 14.75 -7.11 15.00
N GLN A 331 15.60 -8.14 15.06
CA GLN A 331 17.03 -7.93 15.27
C GLN A 331 17.64 -7.00 14.19
N THR A 332 17.31 -7.26 12.92
CA THR A 332 17.77 -6.42 11.80
C THR A 332 17.22 -4.98 11.92
N THR A 333 15.99 -4.84 12.43
CA THR A 333 15.38 -3.53 12.68
C THR A 333 16.13 -2.76 13.77
N GLU A 334 16.51 -3.43 14.86
CA GLU A 334 17.30 -2.83 15.94
C GLU A 334 18.69 -2.41 15.46
N ASP A 335 19.33 -3.23 14.62
CA ASP A 335 20.63 -2.92 14.02
C ASP A 335 20.54 -1.67 13.13
N ILE A 336 19.50 -1.56 12.29
CA ILE A 336 19.23 -0.36 11.47
C ILE A 336 18.97 0.85 12.36
N LEU A 337 18.15 0.72 13.42
CA LEU A 337 17.87 1.81 14.36
C LEU A 337 19.15 2.33 15.05
N ALA A 338 20.06 1.42 15.40
CA ALA A 338 21.33 1.79 16.02
C ALA A 338 22.33 2.39 15.02
N GLY A 339 22.29 1.96 13.77
CA GLY A 339 23.20 2.41 12.71
C GLY A 339 22.75 3.66 11.96
N ASN A 340 21.50 4.11 12.11
CA ASN A 340 20.94 5.22 11.34
C ASN A 340 21.35 6.59 11.93
N PRO A 341 22.23 7.37 11.25
CA PRO A 341 22.75 8.62 11.77
C PRO A 341 21.72 9.75 11.80
N ASP A 342 20.60 9.61 11.08
CA ASP A 342 19.54 10.61 11.03
C ASP A 342 18.57 10.48 12.22
N ILE A 343 18.65 9.40 12.99
CA ILE A 343 17.85 9.21 14.20
C ILE A 343 18.46 10.04 15.35
N THR A 344 17.62 10.85 15.99
CA THR A 344 18.02 11.69 17.13
C THR A 344 17.60 11.03 18.44
N GLU A 345 18.36 11.23 19.51
CA GLU A 345 18.01 10.71 20.85
C GLU A 345 16.76 11.39 21.46
#